data_AF-A0A4Y2D4M0-F1
#
_entry.id   AF-A0A4Y2D4M0-F1
#
_cell.length_a   1.000
_cell.length_b   1.000
_cell.length_c   1.000
_cell.angle_alpha   90.00
_cell.angle_beta   90.00
_cell.angle_gamma   90.00
#
_symmetry.space_group_name_H-M   'P 1'
#
loop_
_entity.id
_entity.type
_entity.pdbx_description
1 polymer ?
#
loop_
_entity_poly.entity_id
_entity_poly.type
_entity_poly.pdbx_seq_one_letter_code
_entity_poly.pdbx_strand_id
1 'polypeptide(L)'
;MLKKFLDDIRSDSENGNTLPHQDESSSDFSVDDGHQPFSENELNDLARDLGLSKDEAELLGSRMKNKNLLTPEISFSWYRHRQKEFNHFFSREGNLVPCNDVQGLMKCFHIEYDPSEWRLFIDSSKASLKAILLHNGKSFASFPLGHSLHLEENCNDLSMILEKIIIKSTIKNIVEWFVEISKC
;
A
#
# COMPACT_ATOMS: atom_id res chain seq x y z
N MET A 1 -5.09 10.14 -22.07
CA MET A 1 -4.25 9.02 -22.57
C MET A 1 -5.02 7.70 -22.63
N LEU A 2 -5.85 7.37 -21.63
CA LEU A 2 -6.71 6.15 -21.63
C LEU A 2 -7.87 6.14 -22.63
N LYS A 3 -8.32 7.31 -23.12
CA LYS A 3 -9.45 7.39 -24.07
C LYS A 3 -9.11 6.79 -25.44
N LYS A 4 -7.85 6.92 -25.87
CA LYS A 4 -7.37 6.43 -27.18
C LYS A 4 -7.33 4.90 -27.25
N PHE A 5 -7.03 4.24 -26.12
CA PHE A 5 -6.96 2.77 -26.05
C PHE A 5 -8.34 2.09 -26.14
N LEU A 6 -9.42 2.78 -25.74
CA LEU A 6 -10.78 2.23 -25.79
C LEU A 6 -11.44 2.40 -27.16
N ASP A 7 -11.05 3.43 -27.91
CA ASP A 7 -11.59 3.67 -29.26
C ASP A 7 -11.04 2.64 -30.27
N ASP A 8 -9.84 2.10 -30.04
CA ASP A 8 -9.20 1.09 -30.90
C ASP A 8 -9.83 -0.31 -30.80
N ILE A 9 -10.63 -0.60 -29.75
CA ILE A 9 -11.27 -1.92 -29.57
C ILE A 9 -12.65 -1.99 -30.26
N ARG A 10 -13.27 -0.86 -30.60
CA ARG A 10 -14.70 -0.83 -30.98
C ARG A 10 -14.98 -0.95 -32.49
N SER A 11 -13.99 -0.86 -33.36
CA SER A 11 -14.24 -0.69 -34.79
C SER A 11 -13.85 -1.91 -35.61
N ASP A 12 -14.69 -2.96 -35.61
CA ASP A 12 -14.73 -3.94 -36.70
C ASP A 12 -16.09 -4.67 -36.74
N SER A 13 -17.06 -4.10 -37.47
CA SER A 13 -17.97 -4.89 -38.32
C SER A 13 -18.79 -3.96 -39.22
N GLU A 14 -18.46 -3.90 -40.51
CA GLU A 14 -19.40 -4.20 -41.61
C GLU A 14 -18.71 -4.12 -42.98
N ASN A 15 -19.27 -4.86 -43.93
CA ASN A 15 -18.67 -5.50 -45.09
C ASN A 15 -18.84 -4.68 -46.39
N GLY A 16 -17.96 -4.84 -47.40
CA GLY A 16 -18.35 -4.65 -48.81
C GLY A 16 -17.38 -3.95 -49.81
N ASN A 17 -16.55 -4.77 -50.47
CA ASN A 17 -16.16 -4.78 -51.91
C ASN A 17 -15.47 -3.59 -52.63
N THR A 18 -14.29 -3.92 -53.20
CA THR A 18 -13.83 -3.74 -54.62
C THR A 18 -12.42 -3.13 -54.77
N LEU A 19 -11.51 -3.92 -55.37
CA LEU A 19 -10.15 -3.60 -55.87
C LEU A 19 -10.22 -3.21 -57.37
N PRO A 20 -9.22 -2.51 -58.00
CA PRO A 20 -7.81 -2.92 -57.95
C PRO A 20 -6.70 -1.83 -57.94
N HIS A 21 -5.56 -2.26 -57.39
CA HIS A 21 -4.13 -1.96 -57.68
C HIS A 21 -3.72 -0.55 -58.15
N GLN A 22 -2.79 0.07 -57.41
CA GLN A 22 -1.44 0.41 -57.91
C GLN A 22 -0.41 0.38 -56.77
N ASP A 23 0.76 -0.16 -57.12
CA ASP A 23 1.88 -0.51 -56.24
C ASP A 23 2.77 0.69 -55.85
N GLU A 24 3.62 0.41 -54.85
CA GLU A 24 4.87 1.10 -54.49
C GLU A 24 4.79 2.27 -53.50
N SER A 25 4.79 1.93 -52.21
CA SER A 25 6.02 1.99 -51.41
C SER A 25 5.66 1.56 -49.98
N SER A 26 5.64 0.25 -49.72
CA SER A 26 5.62 -0.23 -48.34
C SER A 26 7.01 0.02 -47.77
N SER A 27 7.23 1.23 -47.25
CA SER A 27 8.33 1.44 -46.34
C SER A 27 8.07 0.49 -45.17
N ASP A 28 8.86 -0.57 -45.10
CA ASP A 28 9.00 -1.43 -43.94
C ASP A 28 9.43 -0.51 -42.78
N PHE A 29 8.45 0.07 -42.10
CA PHE A 29 8.65 0.52 -40.74
C PHE A 29 8.75 -0.76 -39.93
N SER A 30 9.95 -1.33 -39.91
CA SER A 30 10.37 -2.12 -38.76
C SER A 30 10.41 -1.13 -37.60
N VAL A 31 9.24 -0.87 -37.00
CA VAL A 31 9.20 -0.35 -35.66
C VAL A 31 9.68 -1.51 -34.81
N ASP A 32 10.99 -1.54 -34.59
CA ASP A 32 11.58 -2.22 -33.45
C ASP A 32 11.02 -1.53 -32.20
N ASP A 33 9.74 -1.78 -31.90
CA ASP A 33 9.16 -1.47 -30.61
C ASP A 33 9.43 -2.70 -29.75
N GLY A 34 10.70 -2.89 -29.41
CA GLY A 34 11.08 -3.80 -28.35
C GLY A 34 10.34 -3.35 -27.10
N HIS A 35 9.20 -3.99 -26.82
CA HIS A 35 8.33 -3.61 -25.72
C HIS A 35 9.17 -3.52 -24.45
N GLN A 36 9.30 -2.30 -23.91
CA GLN A 36 10.01 -2.10 -22.66
C GLN A 36 9.25 -2.87 -21.56
N PRO A 37 9.86 -3.88 -20.94
CA PRO A 37 9.19 -4.63 -19.89
C PRO A 37 8.90 -3.71 -18.71
N PHE A 38 7.72 -3.85 -18.10
CA PHE A 38 7.39 -3.06 -16.91
C PHE A 38 8.39 -3.40 -15.80
N SER A 39 8.84 -2.37 -15.12
CA SER A 39 9.54 -2.45 -13.85
C SER A 39 8.59 -2.86 -12.72
N GLU A 40 9.16 -3.21 -11.57
CA GLU A 40 8.39 -3.55 -10.38
C GLU A 40 7.51 -2.38 -9.91
N ASN A 41 8.05 -1.14 -9.97
CA ASN A 41 7.32 0.05 -9.57
C ASN A 41 6.11 0.31 -10.46
N GLU A 42 6.27 0.19 -11.78
CA GLU A 42 5.16 0.39 -12.73
C GLU A 42 4.07 -0.66 -12.55
N LEU A 43 4.44 -1.91 -12.24
CA LEU A 43 3.46 -2.94 -11.91
C LEU A 43 2.74 -2.66 -10.58
N ASN A 44 3.46 -2.18 -9.57
CA ASN A 44 2.89 -1.79 -8.28
C ASN A 44 1.91 -0.61 -8.44
N ASP A 45 2.28 0.38 -9.24
CA ASP A 45 1.43 1.52 -9.58
C ASP A 45 0.19 1.07 -10.36
N LEU A 46 0.34 0.18 -11.33
CA LEU A 46 -0.79 -0.41 -12.06
C LEU A 46 -1.75 -1.18 -11.15
N ALA A 47 -1.21 -2.00 -10.24
CA ALA A 47 -2.03 -2.73 -9.26
C ALA A 47 -2.79 -1.78 -8.33
N ARG A 48 -2.17 -0.66 -7.92
CA ARG A 48 -2.80 0.39 -7.12
C ARG A 48 -3.90 1.12 -7.90
N ASP A 49 -3.62 1.53 -9.13
CA ASP A 49 -4.52 2.32 -9.96
C ASP A 49 -5.77 1.52 -10.37
N LEU A 50 -5.61 0.20 -10.55
CA LEU A 50 -6.71 -0.73 -10.80
C LEU A 50 -7.42 -1.19 -9.52
N GLY A 51 -6.92 -0.83 -8.33
CA GLY A 51 -7.50 -1.23 -7.05
C GLY A 51 -7.49 -2.74 -6.79
N LEU A 52 -6.46 -3.44 -7.29
CA LEU A 52 -6.40 -4.90 -7.21
C LEU A 52 -6.19 -5.37 -5.77
N SER A 53 -6.88 -6.44 -5.40
CA SER A 53 -6.52 -7.22 -4.21
C SER A 53 -5.14 -7.85 -4.37
N LYS A 54 -4.58 -8.31 -3.27
CA LYS A 54 -3.26 -8.96 -3.24
C LYS A 54 -3.17 -10.17 -4.18
N ASP A 55 -4.21 -10.99 -4.20
CA ASP A 55 -4.24 -12.21 -5.02
C ASP A 55 -4.45 -11.87 -6.50
N GLU A 56 -5.22 -10.83 -6.81
CA GLU A 56 -5.41 -10.32 -8.17
C GLU A 56 -4.14 -9.68 -8.74
N ALA A 57 -3.42 -8.89 -7.93
CA ALA A 57 -2.13 -8.29 -8.31
C ALA A 57 -1.07 -9.37 -8.58
N GLU A 58 -1.03 -10.42 -7.75
CA GLU A 58 -0.13 -11.57 -7.97
C GLU A 58 -0.51 -12.35 -9.23
N LEU A 59 -1.80 -12.60 -9.47
CA LEU A 59 -2.28 -13.25 -10.69
C LEU A 59 -1.96 -12.43 -11.93
N LEU A 60 -2.14 -11.10 -11.88
CA LEU A 60 -1.79 -10.19 -12.95
C LEU A 60 -0.29 -10.25 -13.25
N GLY A 61 0.56 -10.10 -12.23
CA GLY A 61 2.01 -10.18 -12.36
C GLY A 61 2.48 -11.52 -12.95
N SER A 62 1.91 -12.64 -12.49
CA SER A 62 2.18 -13.97 -13.04
C SER A 62 1.85 -14.07 -14.54
N ARG A 63 0.69 -13.55 -14.97
CA ARG A 63 0.29 -13.53 -16.39
C ARG A 63 1.17 -12.62 -17.23
N MET A 64 1.57 -11.46 -16.73
CA MET A 64 2.47 -10.53 -17.42
C MET A 64 3.88 -11.13 -17.56
N LYS A 65 4.37 -11.86 -16.55
CA LYS A 65 5.64 -12.61 -16.61
C LYS A 65 5.62 -13.67 -17.71
N ASN A 66 4.54 -14.46 -17.81
CA ASN A 66 4.41 -15.49 -18.86
C ASN A 66 4.41 -14.92 -20.27
N LYS A 67 4.06 -13.63 -20.42
CA LYS A 67 4.09 -12.90 -21.68
C LYS A 67 5.39 -12.12 -21.90
N ASN A 68 6.40 -12.31 -21.05
CA ASN A 68 7.67 -11.56 -21.08
C ASN A 68 7.50 -10.03 -21.03
N LEU A 69 6.42 -9.55 -20.39
CA LEU A 69 6.13 -8.12 -20.27
C LEU A 69 6.79 -7.47 -19.05
N LEU A 70 7.56 -8.21 -18.26
CA LEU A 70 8.17 -7.78 -17.00
C LEU A 70 9.68 -8.04 -17.03
N THR A 71 10.45 -7.27 -16.28
CA THR A 71 11.89 -7.53 -16.19
C THR A 71 12.15 -8.91 -15.55
N PRO A 72 13.22 -9.63 -15.97
CA PRO A 72 13.44 -11.04 -15.60
C PRO A 72 13.57 -11.30 -14.09
N GLU A 73 13.95 -10.27 -13.33
CA GLU A 73 14.26 -10.35 -11.90
C GLU A 73 13.03 -10.26 -10.98
N ILE A 74 11.84 -9.94 -11.52
CA ILE A 74 10.65 -9.71 -10.68
C ILE A 74 10.03 -11.04 -10.24
N SER A 75 9.88 -11.18 -8.91
CA SER A 75 9.16 -12.29 -8.25
C SER A 75 7.87 -11.80 -7.58
N PHE A 76 6.72 -12.27 -8.05
CA PHE A 76 5.40 -11.84 -7.56
C PHE A 76 5.03 -12.37 -6.17
N SER A 77 5.76 -13.38 -5.68
CA SER A 77 5.64 -13.83 -4.29
C SER A 77 6.01 -12.74 -3.28
N TRP A 78 6.68 -11.66 -3.74
CA TRP A 78 6.96 -10.47 -2.95
C TRP A 78 5.71 -9.89 -2.29
N TYR A 79 4.58 -9.76 -3.00
CA TYR A 79 3.34 -9.25 -2.41
C TYR A 79 2.94 -10.04 -1.17
N ARG A 80 3.13 -11.38 -1.19
CA ARG A 80 2.88 -12.26 -0.04
C ARG A 80 3.75 -11.94 1.17
N HIS A 81 4.97 -11.49 0.94
CA HIS A 81 6.01 -11.37 1.93
C HIS A 81 6.44 -9.94 2.24
N ARG A 82 5.91 -8.92 1.57
CA ARG A 82 6.24 -7.49 1.77
C ARG A 82 6.13 -7.05 3.22
N GLN A 83 5.18 -7.60 3.98
CA GLN A 83 5.04 -7.32 5.41
C GLN A 83 6.25 -7.79 6.23
N LYS A 84 6.97 -8.84 5.79
CA LYS A 84 8.09 -9.43 6.54
C LYS A 84 9.20 -8.42 6.80
N GLU A 85 9.44 -7.51 5.88
CA GLU A 85 10.46 -6.47 6.05
C GLU A 85 10.15 -5.56 7.23
N PHE A 86 8.87 -5.34 7.53
CA PHE A 86 8.46 -4.50 8.65
C PHE A 86 8.34 -5.26 9.97
N ASN A 87 8.42 -6.59 9.96
CA ASN A 87 8.20 -7.40 11.17
C ASN A 87 9.17 -7.03 12.31
N HIS A 88 10.38 -6.59 12.02
CA HIS A 88 11.35 -6.20 13.05
C HIS A 88 10.94 -4.94 13.83
N PHE A 89 10.04 -4.11 13.28
CA PHE A 89 9.45 -2.97 13.99
C PHE A 89 8.37 -3.37 14.99
N PHE A 90 7.87 -4.61 14.94
CA PHE A 90 6.75 -5.05 15.77
C PHE A 90 7.14 -6.26 16.62
N SER A 91 6.81 -6.24 17.90
CA SER A 91 6.97 -7.41 18.77
C SER A 91 5.66 -7.71 19.46
N ARG A 92 5.34 -9.00 19.64
CA ARG A 92 4.14 -9.39 20.36
C ARG A 92 4.41 -9.34 21.86
N GLU A 93 3.59 -8.57 22.57
CA GLU A 93 3.56 -8.50 24.03
C GLU A 93 2.17 -8.93 24.51
N GLY A 94 2.02 -10.21 24.88
CA GLY A 94 0.74 -10.80 25.23
C GLY A 94 -0.25 -10.80 24.05
N ASN A 95 -1.37 -10.08 24.23
CA ASN A 95 -2.41 -9.94 23.21
C ASN A 95 -2.19 -8.74 22.27
N LEU A 96 -1.25 -7.86 22.58
CA LEU A 96 -0.93 -6.67 21.79
C LEU A 96 0.32 -6.89 20.96
N VAL A 97 0.34 -6.34 19.76
CA VAL A 97 1.53 -6.26 18.90
C VAL A 97 1.89 -4.79 18.72
N PRO A 98 2.63 -4.16 19.66
CA PRO A 98 3.09 -2.78 19.51
C PRO A 98 4.21 -2.62 18.47
N CYS A 99 4.31 -1.42 17.90
CA CYS A 99 5.48 -0.93 17.20
C CYS A 99 6.53 -0.50 18.24
N ASN A 100 7.75 -1.02 18.11
CA ASN A 100 8.85 -0.74 19.03
C ASN A 100 9.76 0.39 18.56
N ASP A 101 9.76 0.70 17.26
CA ASP A 101 10.61 1.71 16.67
C ASP A 101 9.86 2.46 15.57
N VAL A 102 9.09 3.46 16.01
CA VAL A 102 8.31 4.34 15.12
C VAL A 102 9.23 5.16 14.23
N GLN A 103 10.36 5.63 14.76
CA GLN A 103 11.29 6.46 14.01
C GLN A 103 11.95 5.67 12.87
N GLY A 104 12.39 4.44 13.13
CA GLY A 104 12.92 3.53 12.12
C GLY A 104 11.87 3.16 11.09
N LEU A 105 10.63 2.89 11.50
CA LEU A 105 9.52 2.63 10.59
C LEU A 105 9.30 3.82 9.63
N MET A 106 9.23 5.04 10.15
CA MET A 106 9.06 6.26 9.33
C MET A 106 10.23 6.49 8.38
N LYS A 107 11.46 6.22 8.85
CA LYS A 107 12.67 6.34 8.05
C LYS A 107 12.68 5.37 6.87
N CYS A 108 12.12 4.17 7.00
CA CYS A 108 11.95 3.24 5.87
C CYS A 108 11.09 3.82 4.73
N PHE A 109 10.20 4.77 5.05
CA PHE A 109 9.39 5.49 4.07
C PHE A 109 9.99 6.84 3.67
N HIS A 110 11.23 7.13 4.08
CA HIS A 110 11.90 8.42 3.85
C HIS A 110 11.12 9.61 4.42
N ILE A 111 10.40 9.39 5.53
CA ILE A 111 9.65 10.42 6.25
C ILE A 111 10.45 10.85 7.46
N GLU A 112 10.72 12.16 7.57
CA GLU A 112 11.25 12.74 8.79
C GLU A 112 10.15 12.82 9.84
N TYR A 113 10.33 12.12 10.96
CA TYR A 113 9.30 12.02 11.99
C TYR A 113 9.41 13.18 13.00
N ASP A 114 8.46 14.10 12.92
CA ASP A 114 8.19 15.11 13.96
C ASP A 114 6.90 14.74 14.70
N PRO A 115 6.94 14.30 15.97
CA PRO A 115 5.75 13.92 16.73
C PRO A 115 4.64 14.97 16.78
N SER A 116 4.95 16.27 16.63
CA SER A 116 3.95 17.35 16.66
C SER A 116 3.04 17.38 15.44
N GLU A 117 3.50 16.83 14.31
CA GLU A 117 2.75 16.75 13.05
C GLU A 117 1.86 15.50 12.96
N TRP A 118 1.87 14.65 13.98
CA TRP A 118 1.11 13.40 13.98
C TRP A 118 0.23 13.26 15.22
N ARG A 119 -0.87 12.53 15.07
CA ARG A 119 -1.77 12.19 16.17
C ARG A 119 -2.02 10.69 16.22
N LEU A 120 -2.11 10.17 17.44
CA LEU A 120 -2.54 8.80 17.67
C LEU A 120 -4.05 8.69 17.46
N PHE A 121 -4.46 7.65 16.75
CA PHE A 121 -5.84 7.24 16.56
C PHE A 121 -5.99 5.79 16.99
N ILE A 122 -6.96 5.52 17.87
CA ILE A 122 -7.31 4.16 18.28
C ILE A 122 -8.66 3.85 17.66
N ASP A 123 -8.66 2.85 16.79
CA ASP A 123 -9.85 2.25 16.22
C ASP A 123 -10.20 1.02 17.05
N SER A 124 -11.40 1.02 17.63
CA SER A 124 -11.94 -0.11 18.39
C SER A 124 -13.07 -0.77 17.62
N SER A 125 -13.14 -2.09 17.77
CA SER A 125 -14.25 -2.91 17.32
C SER A 125 -14.54 -3.94 18.41
N LYS A 126 -15.69 -4.62 18.31
CA LYS A 126 -16.04 -5.71 19.25
C LYS A 126 -15.02 -6.84 19.33
N ALA A 127 -14.13 -6.97 18.34
CA ALA A 127 -13.22 -8.09 18.21
C ALA A 127 -11.75 -7.67 18.05
N SER A 128 -11.45 -6.36 18.04
CA SER A 128 -10.08 -5.89 17.86
C SER A 128 -9.89 -4.43 18.24
N LEU A 129 -8.68 -4.10 18.65
CA LEU A 129 -8.17 -2.75 18.81
C LEU A 129 -7.02 -2.53 17.84
N LYS A 130 -6.97 -1.36 17.22
CA LYS A 130 -5.88 -0.92 16.35
C LYS A 130 -5.45 0.47 16.73
N ALA A 131 -4.17 0.66 16.96
CA ALA A 131 -3.55 1.95 17.16
C ALA A 131 -2.82 2.35 15.89
N ILE A 132 -3.07 3.57 15.42
CA ILE A 132 -2.62 4.08 14.13
C ILE A 132 -2.15 5.52 14.30
N LEU A 133 -1.05 5.88 13.66
CA LEU A 133 -0.54 7.24 13.58
C LEU A 133 -1.09 7.93 12.34
N LEU A 134 -1.68 9.11 12.52
CA LEU A 134 -2.28 9.92 11.45
C LEU A 134 -1.54 11.25 11.34
N HIS A 135 -1.13 11.62 10.12
CA HIS A 135 -0.55 12.93 9.88
C HIS A 135 -1.63 14.02 9.94
N ASN A 136 -1.33 15.14 10.60
CA ASN A 136 -2.28 16.23 10.81
C ASN A 136 -2.76 16.85 9.50
N GLY A 137 -1.83 17.06 8.54
CA GLY A 137 -2.13 17.58 7.21
C GLY A 137 -2.64 16.56 6.20
N LYS A 138 -2.83 15.28 6.57
CA LYS A 138 -3.24 14.17 5.67
C LYS A 138 -2.36 13.97 4.42
N SER A 139 -1.17 14.55 4.38
CA SER A 139 -0.20 14.40 3.28
C SER A 139 0.41 12.99 3.20
N PHE A 140 0.35 12.23 4.28
CA PHE A 140 0.89 10.88 4.35
C PHE A 140 -0.20 9.85 4.65
N ALA A 141 0.08 8.61 4.25
CA ALA A 141 -0.69 7.46 4.67
C ALA A 141 -0.64 7.30 6.20
N SER A 142 -1.62 6.57 6.73
CA SER A 142 -1.65 6.22 8.14
C SER A 142 -0.65 5.09 8.43
N PHE A 143 0.00 5.14 9.59
CA PHE A 143 1.00 4.15 10.00
C PHE A 143 0.51 3.29 11.17
N PRO A 144 0.55 1.96 11.08
CA PRO A 144 0.14 1.10 12.19
C PRO A 144 1.15 1.19 13.34
N LEU A 145 0.66 1.49 14.54
CA LEU A 145 1.44 1.51 15.78
C LEU A 145 1.17 0.31 16.68
N GLY A 146 0.04 -0.36 16.48
CA GLY A 146 -0.18 -1.65 17.11
C GLY A 146 -1.56 -2.19 16.81
N HIS A 147 -1.73 -3.47 17.09
CA HIS A 147 -3.04 -4.12 16.98
C HIS A 147 -3.19 -5.25 18.00
N SER A 148 -4.44 -5.54 18.33
CA SER A 148 -4.85 -6.69 19.11
C SER A 148 -6.17 -7.23 18.56
N LEU A 149 -6.32 -8.55 18.55
CA LEU A 149 -7.56 -9.25 18.21
C LEU A 149 -8.32 -9.76 19.45
N HIS A 150 -7.79 -9.50 20.65
CA HIS A 150 -8.31 -10.05 21.90
C HIS A 150 -8.49 -8.99 22.99
N LEU A 151 -8.30 -7.71 22.65
CA LEU A 151 -8.54 -6.58 23.55
C LEU A 151 -9.80 -5.87 23.08
N GLU A 152 -10.55 -5.36 24.05
CA GLU A 152 -11.82 -4.67 23.84
C GLU A 152 -11.73 -3.21 24.30
N GLU A 153 -12.67 -2.38 23.89
CA GLU A 153 -12.73 -0.98 24.31
C GLU A 153 -13.16 -0.86 25.78
N ASN A 154 -12.21 -1.08 26.68
CA ASN A 154 -12.36 -0.84 28.11
C ASN A 154 -11.14 -0.07 28.65
N CYS A 155 -11.30 0.53 29.83
CA CYS A 155 -10.28 1.42 30.39
C CYS A 155 -8.93 0.72 30.63
N ASN A 156 -8.94 -0.57 31.02
CA ASN A 156 -7.72 -1.32 31.30
C ASN A 156 -6.93 -1.61 30.02
N ASP A 157 -7.63 -2.08 28.99
CA ASP A 157 -7.03 -2.41 27.69
C ASP A 157 -6.52 -1.15 26.98
N LEU A 158 -7.27 -0.05 27.05
CA LEU A 158 -6.83 1.25 26.54
C LEU A 158 -5.60 1.74 27.31
N SER A 159 -5.59 1.68 28.64
CA SER A 159 -4.42 2.08 29.44
C SER A 159 -3.18 1.27 29.03
N MET A 160 -3.31 -0.04 28.87
CA MET A 160 -2.21 -0.90 28.43
C MET A 160 -1.70 -0.51 27.03
N ILE A 161 -2.59 -0.25 26.07
CA ILE A 161 -2.20 0.20 24.73
C ILE A 161 -1.46 1.52 24.78
N LEU A 162 -1.98 2.49 25.53
CA LEU A 162 -1.38 3.80 25.68
C LEU A 162 0.00 3.70 26.35
N GLU A 163 0.15 2.92 27.41
CA GLU A 163 1.45 2.68 28.05
C GLU A 163 2.46 2.06 27.09
N LYS A 164 2.05 1.07 26.29
CA LYS A 164 2.97 0.33 25.42
C LYS A 164 3.34 1.08 24.15
N ILE A 165 2.43 1.90 23.62
CA ILE A 165 2.61 2.61 22.36
C ILE A 165 3.12 4.04 22.60
N ILE A 166 2.52 4.80 23.52
CA ILE A 166 2.82 6.22 23.73
C ILE A 166 4.13 6.42 24.49
N ILE A 167 4.43 5.58 25.50
CA ILE A 167 5.66 5.78 26.30
C ILE A 167 6.91 5.50 25.46
N LYS A 168 6.82 4.63 24.45
CA LYS A 168 7.94 4.32 23.55
C LYS A 168 8.09 5.31 22.39
N SER A 169 7.03 5.99 21.92
CA SER A 169 7.07 6.78 20.67
C SER A 169 7.45 8.26 20.81
N THR A 170 7.99 8.71 21.94
CA THR A 170 8.42 10.11 22.27
C THR A 170 7.42 10.90 23.12
N ILE A 171 7.94 11.50 24.21
CA ILE A 171 7.27 12.04 25.40
C ILE A 171 6.75 13.48 25.24
N LYS A 172 5.73 13.81 26.07
CA LYS A 172 5.16 15.12 26.48
C LYS A 172 4.09 15.72 25.57
N ASN A 173 2.84 15.35 25.86
CA ASN A 173 1.66 16.25 25.99
C ASN A 173 0.33 15.49 26.23
N ILE A 174 0.37 14.24 26.71
CA ILE A 174 -0.86 13.50 27.08
C ILE A 174 -1.12 13.52 28.60
N VAL A 175 -0.17 14.01 29.42
CA VAL A 175 -0.37 14.10 30.88
C VAL A 175 -1.47 15.11 31.26
N GLU A 176 -1.76 16.11 30.41
CA GLU A 176 -2.88 17.03 30.65
C GLU A 176 -4.24 16.46 30.25
N TRP A 177 -4.29 15.48 29.32
CA TRP A 177 -5.53 14.79 28.95
C TRP A 177 -5.89 13.65 29.93
N PHE A 178 -4.91 13.02 30.57
CA PHE A 178 -5.16 11.85 31.42
C PHE A 178 -5.71 12.18 32.82
N VAL A 179 -5.45 13.38 33.33
CA VAL A 179 -5.99 13.84 34.63
C VAL A 179 -7.51 14.08 34.57
N GLU A 180 -8.08 14.26 33.38
CA GLU A 180 -9.50 14.55 33.18
C GLU A 180 -10.37 13.31 32.96
N ILE A 181 -9.78 12.20 32.48
CA ILE A 181 -10.48 10.92 32.24
C ILE A 181 -10.56 10.06 33.51
N SER A 182 -9.70 10.31 34.51
CA SER A 182 -9.69 9.57 35.79
C SER A 182 -10.81 10.01 36.77
N LYS A 183 -11.83 10.74 36.27
CA LYS A 183 -13.00 11.20 37.03
C LYS A 183 -14.33 10.59 36.57
N CYS A 184 -14.29 9.59 35.69
CA CYS A 184 -15.44 8.74 35.38
C CYS A 184 -15.54 7.58 36.38
#